data_AF-A0AA37M7A0-F1
#
_entry.id   AF-A0AA37M7A0-F1
#
_cell.length_a   1.000
_cell.length_b   1.000
_cell.length_c   1.000
_cell.angle_alpha   90.00
_cell.angle_beta   90.00
_cell.angle_gamma   90.00
#
_symmetry.space_group_name_H-M   'P 1'
#
loop_
_entity.id
_entity.type
_entity.pdbx_description
1 polymer ?
#
loop_
_entity_poly.entity_id
_entity_poly.type
_entity_poly.pdbx_seq_one_letter_code
_entity_poly.pdbx_strand_id
1 'polypeptide(L)'
;MPELYRTTRQWQGPPEGLALQWQPPRELRVSGVLKALWTAEAPSQDYDDALAGPEGRHLKAIGFSHDRMRSGLPCLWEGPDFNPDQAAALINTAIRELAAHREKLAREHAQAAAAAERRAAEDLAFAERAIAAARESLRTQAWAWAVRADVELAERRIARGLTGLERYQSEDLLDLVARAQANIDRAMAAMTVTYEPEAERAAMPDVQVAAHEGCRLLTTRDADRASVVNKSGWGRNSTVRGHVLAGLPVLDAVLASHALRALRTHRRQLPPELALRLFGHELPDMLAEAAA
;
A
#
# COMPACT_ATOMS: atom_id res chain seq x y z
N MET A 1 0.62 1.86 -64.90
CA MET A 1 1.85 2.04 -64.10
C MET A 1 1.87 3.49 -63.64
N PRO A 2 1.81 3.78 -62.33
CA PRO A 2 1.78 5.15 -61.84
C PRO A 2 3.18 5.76 -61.83
N GLU A 3 3.27 7.01 -62.26
CA GLU A 3 4.45 7.87 -62.26
C GLU A 3 5.00 8.03 -60.83
N LEU A 4 5.92 7.17 -60.39
CA LEU A 4 6.37 7.16 -58.99
C LEU A 4 7.76 7.74 -58.72
N TYR A 5 8.53 8.16 -59.75
CA TYR A 5 9.92 8.59 -59.53
C TYR A 5 10.39 9.68 -60.52
N ARG A 6 9.65 10.78 -60.66
CA ARG A 6 10.19 11.98 -61.33
C ARG A 6 10.64 12.99 -60.29
N THR A 7 11.91 12.95 -59.91
CA THR A 7 12.59 14.07 -59.27
C THR A 7 12.77 15.18 -60.31
N THR A 8 12.14 16.32 -60.08
CA THR A 8 12.22 17.48 -60.99
C THR A 8 13.21 18.55 -60.52
N ARG A 9 13.64 18.47 -59.26
CA ARG A 9 14.71 19.27 -58.65
C ARG A 9 15.95 18.44 -58.32
N GLN A 10 17.11 19.10 -58.31
CA GLN A 10 18.34 18.56 -57.73
C GLN A 10 18.25 18.67 -56.19
N TRP A 11 17.70 17.64 -55.56
CA TRP A 11 17.76 17.46 -54.10
C TRP A 11 19.15 16.98 -53.72
N GLN A 12 19.70 17.53 -52.64
CA GLN A 12 21.06 17.25 -52.19
C GLN A 12 21.14 15.98 -51.37
N GLY A 13 20.07 15.71 -50.60
CA GLY A 13 19.96 14.55 -49.77
C GLY A 13 20.62 14.64 -48.40
N PRO A 14 20.33 13.65 -47.55
CA PRO A 14 20.91 13.54 -46.22
C PRO A 14 22.43 13.33 -46.30
N PRO A 15 23.21 13.87 -45.35
CA PRO A 15 24.62 13.54 -45.24
C PRO A 15 24.80 12.05 -44.92
N GLU A 16 25.95 11.50 -45.32
CA GLU A 16 26.37 10.17 -44.87
C GLU A 16 26.63 10.16 -43.37
N GLY A 17 26.25 9.08 -42.69
CA GLY A 17 26.47 8.91 -41.25
C GLY A 17 25.39 8.10 -40.56
N LEU A 18 25.54 7.92 -39.24
CA LEU A 18 24.58 7.23 -38.36
C LEU A 18 24.23 5.81 -38.81
N ALA A 19 25.16 5.14 -39.52
CA ALA A 19 24.98 3.81 -40.10
C ALA A 19 23.71 3.66 -40.97
N LEU A 20 23.29 4.74 -41.64
CA LEU A 20 22.11 4.74 -42.51
C LEU A 20 22.48 4.60 -43.98
N GLN A 21 21.64 3.85 -44.70
CA GLN A 21 21.56 3.88 -46.15
C GLN A 21 20.19 4.44 -46.55
N TRP A 22 20.19 5.39 -47.48
CA TRP A 22 19.01 6.17 -47.83
C TRP A 22 18.43 5.73 -49.17
N GLN A 23 17.11 5.53 -49.20
CA GLN A 23 16.38 5.28 -50.43
C GLN A 23 16.26 6.57 -51.26
N PRO A 24 16.08 6.45 -52.60
CA PRO A 24 15.79 7.60 -53.45
C PRO A 24 14.61 8.44 -52.92
N PRO A 25 14.69 9.78 -53.02
CA PRO A 25 13.72 10.65 -52.38
C PRO A 25 12.36 10.56 -53.06
N ARG A 26 11.31 10.75 -52.26
CA ARG A 26 9.94 10.95 -52.75
C ARG A 26 9.58 12.41 -52.65
N GLU A 27 9.14 13.02 -53.74
CA GLU A 27 8.64 14.40 -53.73
C GLU A 27 7.20 14.43 -53.18
N LEU A 28 6.98 15.15 -52.09
CA LEU A 28 5.70 15.27 -51.42
C LEU A 28 5.38 16.74 -51.15
N ARG A 29 4.12 17.14 -51.32
CA ARG A 29 3.65 18.47 -50.90
C ARG A 29 3.16 18.41 -49.46
N VAL A 30 3.85 19.11 -48.57
CA VAL A 30 3.48 19.25 -47.15
C VAL A 30 3.14 20.71 -46.90
N SER A 31 1.91 21.00 -46.49
CA SER A 31 1.42 22.37 -46.27
C SER A 31 1.65 23.31 -47.46
N GLY A 32 1.46 22.80 -48.68
CA GLY A 32 1.65 23.57 -49.91
C GLY A 32 3.10 23.72 -50.38
N VAL A 33 4.08 23.31 -49.57
CA VAL A 33 5.51 23.34 -49.93
C VAL A 33 5.95 21.98 -50.44
N LEU A 34 6.62 21.94 -51.60
CA LEU A 34 7.22 20.72 -52.12
C LEU A 34 8.49 20.40 -51.31
N LYS A 35 8.55 19.18 -50.75
CA LYS A 35 9.68 18.66 -49.99
C LYS A 35 10.10 17.29 -50.54
N ALA A 36 11.37 16.95 -50.38
CA ALA A 36 11.85 15.59 -50.59
C ALA A 36 11.84 14.82 -49.27
N LEU A 37 11.18 13.68 -49.25
CA LEU A 37 11.23 12.71 -48.16
C LEU A 37 12.26 11.64 -48.49
N TRP A 38 13.34 11.62 -47.71
CA TRP A 38 14.32 10.57 -47.70
C TRP A 38 14.00 9.60 -46.57
N THR A 39 13.95 8.31 -46.87
CA THR A 39 13.71 7.26 -45.88
C THR A 39 14.87 6.29 -45.89
N ALA A 40 15.34 5.90 -44.72
CA ALA A 40 16.36 4.88 -44.61
C ALA A 40 15.83 3.51 -45.05
N GLU A 41 16.75 2.63 -45.48
CA GLU A 41 16.43 1.25 -45.84
C GLU A 41 16.15 0.37 -44.62
N ALA A 42 16.75 0.70 -43.47
CA ALA A 42 16.69 -0.07 -42.23
C ALA A 42 16.70 0.86 -41.00
N PRO A 43 16.25 0.39 -39.83
CA PRO A 43 16.40 1.13 -38.57
C PRO A 43 17.88 1.23 -38.19
N SER A 44 18.24 2.25 -37.40
CA SER A 44 19.60 2.42 -36.87
C SER A 44 19.56 2.93 -35.43
N GLN A 45 20.24 2.20 -34.54
CA GLN A 45 20.39 2.62 -33.15
C GLN A 45 21.23 3.90 -33.04
N ASP A 46 22.24 4.09 -33.90
CA ASP A 46 23.04 5.33 -33.94
C ASP A 46 22.16 6.55 -34.26
N TYR A 47 21.20 6.37 -35.17
CA TYR A 47 20.24 7.42 -35.50
C TYR A 47 19.29 7.73 -34.36
N ASP A 48 18.73 6.70 -33.73
CA ASP A 48 17.79 6.85 -32.61
C ASP A 48 18.48 7.51 -31.40
N ASP A 49 19.70 7.07 -31.09
CA ASP A 49 20.53 7.67 -30.03
C ASP A 49 20.93 9.11 -30.36
N ALA A 50 21.23 9.44 -31.63
CA ALA A 50 21.50 10.81 -32.04
C ALA A 50 20.26 11.72 -31.88
N LEU A 51 19.06 11.20 -32.20
CA LEU A 51 17.80 11.92 -32.04
C LEU A 51 17.33 12.06 -30.58
N ALA A 52 17.76 11.15 -29.70
CA ALA A 52 17.52 11.20 -28.25
C ALA A 52 18.61 11.98 -27.49
N GLY A 53 19.80 12.08 -28.09
CA GLY A 53 20.97 12.74 -27.54
C GLY A 53 20.92 14.28 -27.61
N PRO A 54 22.02 14.95 -27.20
CA PRO A 54 22.09 16.40 -27.08
C PRO A 54 21.71 17.16 -28.36
N GLU A 55 22.16 16.66 -29.52
CA GLU A 55 21.87 17.25 -30.83
C GLU A 55 20.49 16.90 -31.40
N GLY A 56 19.74 16.01 -30.74
CA GLY A 56 18.49 15.50 -31.24
C GLY A 56 17.43 16.57 -31.51
N ARG A 57 17.42 17.66 -30.73
CA ARG A 57 16.53 18.81 -30.98
C ARG A 57 16.90 19.55 -32.26
N HIS A 58 18.19 19.75 -32.53
CA HIS A 58 18.67 20.44 -33.72
C HIS A 58 18.47 19.58 -34.97
N LEU A 59 18.76 18.27 -34.88
CA LEU A 59 18.49 17.31 -35.95
C LEU A 59 16.99 17.29 -36.33
N LYS A 60 16.09 17.28 -35.35
CA LYS A 60 14.63 17.37 -35.60
C LYS A 60 14.21 18.68 -36.26
N ALA A 61 14.83 19.79 -35.88
CA ALA A 61 14.53 21.11 -36.44
C ALA A 61 14.86 21.21 -37.94
N ILE A 62 15.91 20.52 -38.39
CA ILE A 62 16.32 20.50 -39.80
C ILE A 62 15.68 19.35 -40.61
N GLY A 63 14.77 18.59 -39.99
CA GLY A 63 13.91 17.64 -40.70
C GLY A 63 14.16 16.16 -40.43
N PHE A 64 15.11 15.79 -39.56
CA PHE A 64 15.30 14.39 -39.16
C PHE A 64 14.16 13.92 -38.24
N SER A 65 13.56 12.77 -38.56
CA SER A 65 12.42 12.21 -37.82
C SER A 65 12.23 10.72 -38.14
N HIS A 66 11.08 10.17 -37.78
CA HIS A 66 10.67 8.83 -38.18
C HIS A 66 9.44 8.92 -39.12
N ASP A 67 9.41 8.12 -40.18
CA ASP A 67 8.25 8.00 -41.07
C ASP A 67 7.13 7.22 -40.37
N ARG A 68 6.35 7.92 -39.55
CA ARG A 68 5.24 7.37 -38.77
C ARG A 68 4.10 6.79 -39.60
N MET A 69 4.02 7.12 -40.89
CA MET A 69 2.88 6.73 -41.74
C MET A 69 3.07 5.38 -42.44
N ARG A 70 4.29 4.82 -42.46
CA ARG A 70 4.55 3.58 -43.21
C ARG A 70 5.38 2.54 -42.48
N SER A 71 6.46 2.93 -41.82
CA SER A 71 7.47 1.96 -41.39
C SER A 71 8.17 2.30 -40.08
N GLY A 72 7.97 3.51 -39.55
CA GLY A 72 8.71 3.99 -38.38
C GLY A 72 10.21 4.12 -38.62
N LEU A 73 10.66 4.03 -39.89
CA LEU A 73 12.08 4.11 -40.24
C LEU A 73 12.60 5.54 -40.12
N PRO A 74 13.92 5.70 -39.85
CA PRO A 74 14.60 6.98 -39.94
C PRO A 74 14.29 7.71 -41.25
N CYS A 75 13.97 9.00 -41.15
CA CYS A 75 13.65 9.82 -42.31
C CYS A 75 14.25 11.24 -42.20
N LEU A 76 14.44 11.88 -43.35
CA LEU A 76 14.79 13.29 -43.47
C LEU A 76 13.79 13.98 -44.40
N TRP A 77 13.22 15.08 -43.93
CA TRP A 77 12.43 16.00 -44.75
C TRP A 77 13.29 17.15 -45.26
N GLU A 78 13.76 17.02 -46.50
CA GLU A 78 14.52 18.08 -47.18
C GLU A 78 13.56 19.12 -47.76
N GLY A 79 13.62 20.33 -47.21
CA GLY A 79 12.87 21.50 -47.68
C GLY A 79 13.72 22.46 -48.52
N PRO A 80 13.12 23.53 -49.05
CA PRO A 80 13.83 24.53 -49.87
C PRO A 80 14.96 25.26 -49.10
N ASP A 81 14.86 25.36 -47.78
CA ASP A 81 15.85 26.03 -46.91
C ASP A 81 16.83 25.03 -46.27
N PHE A 82 16.88 23.78 -46.77
CA PHE A 82 17.80 22.78 -46.23
C PHE A 82 19.25 23.18 -46.49
N ASN A 83 20.07 23.12 -45.44
CA ASN A 83 21.50 23.39 -45.51
C ASN A 83 22.28 22.08 -45.28
N PRO A 84 22.95 21.52 -46.31
CA PRO A 84 23.63 20.24 -46.24
C PRO A 84 24.87 20.29 -45.34
N ASP A 85 25.57 21.43 -45.32
CA ASP A 85 26.77 21.62 -44.50
C ASP A 85 26.39 21.69 -43.01
N GLN A 86 25.28 22.37 -42.70
CA GLN A 86 24.73 22.39 -41.34
C GLN A 86 24.29 21.00 -40.90
N ALA A 87 23.60 20.25 -41.77
CA ALA A 87 23.18 18.88 -41.49
C ALA A 87 24.40 17.96 -41.25
N ALA A 88 25.42 18.05 -42.08
CA ALA A 88 26.66 17.27 -41.94
C ALA A 88 27.40 17.62 -40.64
N ALA A 89 27.47 18.90 -40.28
CA ALA A 89 28.09 19.33 -39.02
C ALA A 89 27.36 18.76 -37.80
N LEU A 90 26.01 18.80 -37.79
CA LEU A 90 25.20 18.24 -36.70
C LEU A 90 25.32 16.71 -36.60
N ILE A 91 25.30 16.01 -37.74
CA ILE A 91 25.51 14.54 -37.77
C ILE A 91 26.90 14.19 -37.23
N ASN A 92 27.95 14.88 -37.67
CA ASN A 92 29.31 14.62 -37.20
C ASN A 92 29.46 14.88 -35.70
N THR A 93 28.83 15.93 -35.17
CA THR A 93 28.80 16.18 -33.72
C THR A 93 28.05 15.06 -32.99
N ALA A 94 26.87 14.69 -33.45
CA ALA A 94 26.08 13.62 -32.85
C ALA A 94 26.88 12.29 -32.82
N ILE A 95 27.51 11.91 -33.93
CA ILE A 95 28.35 10.69 -34.02
C ILE A 95 29.47 10.70 -32.97
N ARG A 96 30.17 11.82 -32.80
CA ARG A 96 31.25 11.94 -31.80
C ARG A 96 30.74 11.77 -30.36
N GLU A 97 29.49 12.16 -30.10
CA GLU A 97 28.89 12.13 -28.77
C GLU A 97 28.15 10.82 -28.46
N LEU A 98 27.89 9.96 -29.46
CA LEU A 98 27.11 8.72 -29.30
C LEU A 98 27.65 7.81 -28.18
N ALA A 99 28.95 7.59 -28.14
CA ALA A 99 29.57 6.72 -27.13
C ALA A 99 29.33 7.26 -25.70
N ALA A 100 29.54 8.57 -25.50
CA ALA A 100 29.32 9.21 -24.20
C ALA A 100 27.83 9.22 -23.81
N HIS A 101 26.94 9.41 -24.77
CA HIS A 101 25.49 9.35 -24.55
C HIS A 101 25.04 7.94 -24.11
N ARG A 102 25.51 6.90 -24.80
CA ARG A 102 25.23 5.49 -24.46
C ARG A 102 25.75 5.14 -23.07
N GLU A 103 26.97 5.54 -22.74
CA GLU A 103 27.54 5.30 -21.41
C GLU A 103 26.74 6.01 -20.32
N LYS A 104 26.28 7.23 -20.58
CA LYS A 104 25.40 7.96 -19.66
C LYS A 104 24.08 7.20 -19.44
N LEU A 105 23.39 6.80 -20.51
CA LEU A 105 22.14 6.04 -20.40
C LEU A 105 22.34 4.70 -19.69
N ALA A 106 23.41 3.97 -20.00
CA ALA A 106 23.73 2.72 -19.34
C ALA A 106 23.91 2.89 -17.82
N ARG A 107 24.60 3.98 -17.41
CA ARG A 107 24.74 4.33 -15.99
C ARG A 107 23.41 4.68 -15.34
N GLU A 108 22.57 5.48 -16.00
CA GLU A 108 21.24 5.85 -15.50
C GLU A 108 20.33 4.63 -15.35
N HIS A 109 20.31 3.73 -16.33
CA HIS A 109 19.56 2.47 -16.27
C HIS A 109 20.07 1.55 -15.16
N ALA A 110 21.39 1.40 -15.01
CA ALA A 110 21.97 0.62 -13.92
C ALA A 110 21.62 1.19 -12.53
N GLN A 111 21.68 2.52 -12.38
CA GLN A 111 21.28 3.19 -11.14
C GLN A 111 19.78 3.04 -10.85
N ALA A 112 18.93 3.14 -11.87
CA ALA A 112 17.49 2.95 -11.74
C ALA A 112 17.16 1.50 -11.35
N ALA A 113 17.81 0.51 -11.96
CA ALA A 113 17.66 -0.90 -11.60
C ALA A 113 18.08 -1.16 -10.15
N ALA A 114 19.26 -0.68 -9.73
CA ALA A 114 19.72 -0.81 -8.35
C ALA A 114 18.81 -0.09 -7.34
N ALA A 115 18.21 1.04 -7.73
CA ALA A 115 17.22 1.72 -6.89
C ALA A 115 15.91 0.92 -6.78
N ALA A 116 15.45 0.31 -7.88
CA ALA A 116 14.25 -0.54 -7.90
C ALA A 116 14.43 -1.79 -7.04
N GLU A 117 15.59 -2.46 -7.12
CA GLU A 117 15.92 -3.62 -6.28
C GLU A 117 15.93 -3.27 -4.79
N ARG A 118 16.57 -2.15 -4.42
CA ARG A 118 16.57 -1.67 -3.02
C ARG A 118 15.15 -1.41 -2.52
N ARG A 119 14.33 -0.73 -3.32
CA ARG A 119 12.94 -0.45 -2.96
C ARG A 119 12.11 -1.73 -2.81
N ALA A 120 12.30 -2.71 -3.69
CA ALA A 120 11.64 -4.00 -3.58
C ALA A 120 12.03 -4.75 -2.29
N ALA A 121 13.31 -4.71 -1.91
CA ALA A 121 13.79 -5.29 -0.65
C ALA A 121 13.22 -4.56 0.59
N GLU A 122 13.16 -3.23 0.55
CA GLU A 122 12.54 -2.42 1.62
C GLU A 122 11.04 -2.71 1.77
N ASP A 123 10.31 -2.78 0.65
CA ASP A 123 8.88 -3.05 0.64
C ASP A 123 8.59 -4.49 1.13
N LEU A 124 9.43 -5.47 0.78
CA LEU A 124 9.36 -6.83 1.30
C LEU A 124 9.56 -6.87 2.82
N ALA A 125 10.63 -6.26 3.32
CA ALA A 125 10.91 -6.19 4.76
C ALA A 125 9.81 -5.43 5.52
N PHE A 126 9.18 -4.44 4.90
CA PHE A 126 8.05 -3.73 5.48
C PHE A 126 6.79 -4.61 5.55
N ALA A 127 6.49 -5.35 4.47
CA ALA A 127 5.39 -6.32 4.45
C ALA A 127 5.56 -7.42 5.52
N GLU A 128 6.80 -7.91 5.72
CA GLU A 128 7.12 -8.87 6.78
C GLU A 128 6.76 -8.34 8.17
N ARG A 129 7.17 -7.11 8.49
CA ARG A 129 6.83 -6.46 9.77
C ARG A 129 5.33 -6.27 9.93
N ALA A 130 4.65 -5.80 8.89
CA ALA A 130 3.21 -5.57 8.92
C ALA A 130 2.42 -6.86 9.16
N ILE A 131 2.76 -7.94 8.45
CA ILE A 131 2.12 -9.25 8.63
C ILE A 131 2.42 -9.83 10.01
N ALA A 132 3.67 -9.74 10.49
CA ALA A 132 4.02 -10.22 11.82
C ALA A 132 3.25 -9.48 12.92
N ALA A 133 3.17 -8.15 12.86
CA ALA A 133 2.42 -7.33 13.80
C ALA A 133 0.92 -7.66 13.78
N ALA A 134 0.32 -7.77 12.59
CA ALA A 134 -1.09 -8.11 12.43
C ALA A 134 -1.40 -9.52 12.96
N ARG A 135 -0.55 -10.52 12.66
CA ARG A 135 -0.70 -11.89 13.19
C ARG A 135 -0.65 -11.91 14.71
N GLU A 136 0.32 -11.22 15.30
CA GLU A 136 0.48 -11.18 16.74
C GLU A 136 -0.70 -10.49 17.45
N SER A 137 -1.14 -9.36 16.90
CA SER A 137 -2.32 -8.65 17.41
C SER A 137 -3.59 -9.50 17.30
N LEU A 138 -3.83 -10.17 16.16
CA LEU A 138 -4.99 -11.07 16.02
C LEU A 138 -4.92 -12.27 16.96
N ARG A 139 -3.73 -12.81 17.21
CA ARG A 139 -3.53 -13.95 18.11
C ARG A 139 -3.83 -13.59 19.56
N THR A 140 -3.39 -12.42 20.01
CA THR A 140 -3.40 -12.04 21.44
C THR A 140 -4.54 -11.08 21.81
N GLN A 141 -4.98 -10.27 20.85
CA GLN A 141 -5.81 -9.08 21.07
C GLN A 141 -6.94 -8.94 20.05
N ALA A 142 -7.34 -10.00 19.33
CA ALA A 142 -8.42 -9.88 18.35
C ALA A 142 -9.76 -9.40 18.94
N TRP A 143 -9.98 -9.52 20.25
CA TRP A 143 -11.13 -8.92 20.96
C TRP A 143 -11.11 -7.39 20.96
N ALA A 144 -9.97 -6.76 20.69
CA ALA A 144 -9.83 -5.31 20.55
C ALA A 144 -10.15 -4.82 19.12
N TRP A 145 -10.37 -5.73 18.16
CA TRP A 145 -10.70 -5.39 16.79
C TRP A 145 -12.22 -5.17 16.68
N ALA A 146 -12.63 -3.91 16.65
CA ALA A 146 -14.04 -3.52 16.79
C ALA A 146 -14.94 -3.92 15.60
N VAL A 147 -14.36 -4.14 14.42
CA VAL A 147 -15.09 -4.39 13.17
C VAL A 147 -14.69 -5.75 12.62
N ARG A 148 -15.66 -6.65 12.45
CA ARG A 148 -15.43 -8.00 11.90
C ARG A 148 -14.82 -7.95 10.49
N ALA A 149 -15.27 -7.01 9.65
CA ALA A 149 -14.73 -6.86 8.30
C ALA A 149 -13.22 -6.52 8.29
N ASP A 150 -12.72 -5.82 9.31
CA ASP A 150 -11.30 -5.48 9.45
C ASP A 150 -10.48 -6.73 9.80
N VAL A 151 -11.01 -7.60 10.67
CA VAL A 151 -10.40 -8.90 11.00
C VAL A 151 -10.31 -9.77 9.76
N GLU A 152 -11.44 -9.94 9.05
CA GLU A 152 -11.49 -10.75 7.83
C GLU A 152 -10.57 -10.19 6.73
N LEU A 153 -10.46 -8.86 6.61
CA LEU A 153 -9.54 -8.20 5.70
C LEU A 153 -8.08 -8.49 6.05
N ALA A 154 -7.73 -8.36 7.33
CA ALA A 154 -6.38 -8.65 7.80
C ALA A 154 -6.00 -10.12 7.58
N GLU A 155 -6.89 -11.06 7.94
CA GLU A 155 -6.68 -12.50 7.71
C GLU A 155 -6.49 -12.83 6.23
N ARG A 156 -7.31 -12.26 5.33
CA ARG A 156 -7.14 -12.44 3.87
C ARG A 156 -5.78 -11.95 3.37
N ARG A 157 -5.32 -10.79 3.85
CA ARG A 157 -4.01 -10.23 3.46
C ARG A 157 -2.86 -11.08 3.99
N ILE A 158 -2.95 -11.50 5.24
CA ILE A 158 -1.98 -12.41 5.87
C ILE A 158 -1.89 -13.73 5.10
N ALA A 159 -3.03 -14.27 4.66
CA ALA A 159 -3.09 -15.52 3.89
C ALA A 159 -2.48 -15.38 2.48
N ARG A 160 -2.57 -14.20 1.87
CA ARG A 160 -1.98 -13.92 0.54
C ARG A 160 -0.45 -13.97 0.54
N GLY A 161 0.18 -13.72 1.68
CA GLY A 161 1.64 -13.75 1.84
C GLY A 161 2.35 -12.49 1.32
N LEU A 162 3.66 -12.48 1.48
CA LEU A 162 4.52 -11.31 1.29
C LEU A 162 4.51 -10.76 -0.15
N THR A 163 4.53 -11.65 -1.14
CA THR A 163 4.64 -11.28 -2.56
C THR A 163 3.35 -10.71 -3.15
N GLY A 164 2.22 -10.86 -2.45
CA GLY A 164 0.92 -10.35 -2.89
C GLY A 164 0.50 -9.05 -2.21
N LEU A 165 1.36 -8.47 -1.37
CA LEU A 165 1.07 -7.32 -0.53
C LEU A 165 1.81 -6.08 -1.02
N GLU A 166 1.06 -5.11 -1.53
CA GLU A 166 1.62 -3.81 -1.90
C GLU A 166 1.90 -2.95 -0.66
N ARG A 167 2.81 -1.98 -0.76
CA ARG A 167 3.21 -1.13 0.37
C ARG A 167 2.03 -0.49 1.11
N TYR A 168 1.06 0.06 0.38
CA TYR A 168 -0.13 0.69 0.97
C TYR A 168 -0.99 -0.31 1.76
N GLN A 169 -1.00 -1.58 1.37
CA GLN A 169 -1.74 -2.64 2.06
C GLN A 169 -1.01 -3.06 3.35
N SER A 170 0.32 -3.01 3.34
CA SER A 170 1.16 -3.18 4.55
C SER A 170 0.95 -2.01 5.53
N GLU A 171 0.85 -0.78 5.04
CA GLU A 171 0.52 0.40 5.86
C GLU A 171 -0.87 0.25 6.49
N ASP A 172 -1.89 -0.10 5.69
CA ASP A 172 -3.25 -0.31 6.20
C ASP A 172 -3.33 -1.46 7.23
N LEU A 173 -2.54 -2.54 7.09
CA LEU A 173 -2.44 -3.57 8.12
C LEU A 173 -1.92 -3.03 9.46
N LEU A 174 -0.89 -2.18 9.43
CA LEU A 174 -0.36 -1.54 10.64
C LEU A 174 -1.36 -0.55 11.24
N ASP A 175 -2.11 0.18 10.42
CA ASP A 175 -3.18 1.05 10.90
C ASP A 175 -4.29 0.27 11.62
N LEU A 176 -4.67 -0.91 11.10
CA LEU A 176 -5.64 -1.77 11.78
C LEU A 176 -5.14 -2.24 13.15
N VAL A 177 -3.86 -2.63 13.25
CA VAL A 177 -3.21 -2.97 14.52
C VAL A 177 -3.21 -1.77 15.47
N ALA A 178 -2.86 -0.58 14.98
CA ALA A 178 -2.85 0.65 15.76
C ALA A 178 -4.25 1.02 16.28
N ARG A 179 -5.31 0.83 15.48
CA ARG A 179 -6.70 1.04 15.92
C ARG A 179 -7.11 0.07 17.02
N ALA A 180 -6.70 -1.20 16.92
CA ALA A 180 -6.94 -2.19 17.97
C ALA A 180 -6.24 -1.78 19.28
N GLN A 181 -4.97 -1.36 19.20
CA GLN A 181 -4.24 -0.83 20.37
C GLN A 181 -4.94 0.42 20.94
N ALA A 182 -5.39 1.34 20.10
CA ALA A 182 -6.11 2.54 20.54
C ALA A 182 -7.47 2.22 21.21
N ASN A 183 -8.10 1.08 20.90
CA ASN A 183 -9.27 0.60 21.65
C ASN A 183 -8.89 0.16 23.06
N ILE A 184 -7.76 -0.55 23.20
CA ILE A 184 -7.21 -1.00 24.49
C ILE A 184 -6.85 0.22 25.34
N ASP A 185 -6.10 1.17 24.78
CA ASP A 185 -5.65 2.36 25.49
C ASP A 185 -6.83 3.20 25.98
N ARG A 186 -7.87 3.37 25.15
CA ARG A 186 -9.11 4.05 25.55
C ARG A 186 -9.85 3.31 26.67
N ALA A 187 -9.89 1.98 26.63
CA ALA A 187 -10.49 1.18 27.68
C ALA A 187 -9.72 1.34 29.01
N MET A 188 -8.40 1.25 28.97
CA MET A 188 -7.53 1.47 30.14
C MET A 188 -7.69 2.88 30.70
N ALA A 189 -7.66 3.91 29.86
CA ALA A 189 -7.84 5.30 30.27
C ALA A 189 -9.20 5.52 30.97
N ALA A 190 -10.27 4.89 30.47
CA ALA A 190 -11.60 4.96 31.08
C ALA A 190 -11.70 4.27 32.45
N MET A 191 -10.72 3.44 32.82
CA MET A 191 -10.69 2.70 34.09
C MET A 191 -9.66 3.28 35.08
N THR A 192 -9.22 4.54 34.87
CA THR A 192 -8.29 5.24 35.77
C THR A 192 -8.95 5.89 36.98
N VAL A 193 -10.27 6.13 36.90
CA VAL A 193 -11.07 6.73 37.98
C VAL A 193 -12.07 5.71 38.49
N THR A 194 -12.23 5.62 39.81
CA THR A 194 -13.17 4.71 40.46
C THR A 194 -14.58 4.88 39.92
N TYR A 195 -15.29 3.77 39.71
CA TYR A 195 -16.71 3.79 39.44
C TYR A 195 -17.48 3.80 40.77
N GLU A 196 -17.91 5.00 41.18
CA GLU A 196 -18.51 5.25 42.50
C GLU A 196 -19.60 4.26 42.95
N PRO A 197 -20.56 3.83 42.09
CA PRO A 197 -21.61 2.92 42.53
C PRO A 197 -21.12 1.56 43.03
N GLU A 198 -19.91 1.14 42.68
CA GLU A 198 -19.32 -0.13 43.12
C GLU A 198 -18.10 0.10 44.04
N ALA A 199 -17.76 1.35 44.39
CA ALA A 199 -16.50 1.69 45.06
C ALA A 199 -16.31 1.00 46.41
N GLU A 200 -17.33 1.06 47.28
CA GLU A 200 -17.28 0.45 48.62
C GLU A 200 -17.05 -1.06 48.55
N ARG A 201 -17.77 -1.73 47.64
CA ARG A 201 -17.67 -3.18 47.45
C ARG A 201 -16.34 -3.57 46.83
N ALA A 202 -15.87 -2.79 45.85
CA ALA A 202 -14.59 -3.00 45.17
C ALA A 202 -13.37 -2.79 46.09
N ALA A 203 -13.51 -2.03 47.18
CA ALA A 203 -12.46 -1.85 48.17
C ALA A 203 -12.13 -3.14 48.96
N MET A 204 -13.02 -4.14 48.96
CA MET A 204 -12.83 -5.40 49.68
C MET A 204 -11.88 -6.35 48.91
N PRO A 205 -10.77 -6.82 49.51
CA PRO A 205 -9.81 -7.69 48.81
C PRO A 205 -10.42 -8.99 48.24
N ASP A 206 -11.31 -9.65 48.99
CA ASP A 206 -11.96 -10.87 48.53
C ASP A 206 -12.87 -10.63 47.32
N VAL A 207 -13.46 -9.44 47.22
CA VAL A 207 -14.26 -9.02 46.07
C VAL A 207 -13.37 -8.72 44.87
N GLN A 208 -12.19 -8.13 45.06
CA GLN A 208 -11.24 -7.90 43.96
C GLN A 208 -10.82 -9.22 43.31
N VAL A 209 -10.51 -10.22 44.13
CA VAL A 209 -10.19 -11.59 43.66
C VAL A 209 -11.38 -12.22 42.94
N ALA A 210 -12.58 -12.14 43.53
CA ALA A 210 -13.80 -12.65 42.89
C ALA A 210 -14.13 -11.94 41.57
N ALA A 211 -13.91 -10.62 41.50
CA ALA A 211 -14.14 -9.83 40.29
C ALA A 211 -13.18 -10.26 39.17
N HIS A 212 -11.93 -10.52 39.51
CA HIS A 212 -10.95 -11.03 38.55
C HIS A 212 -11.31 -12.42 38.04
N GLU A 213 -11.72 -13.31 38.94
CA GLU A 213 -12.25 -14.64 38.63
C GLU A 213 -13.45 -14.56 37.67
N GLY A 214 -14.41 -13.67 37.95
CA GLY A 214 -15.57 -13.43 37.09
C GLY A 214 -15.19 -12.92 35.70
N CYS A 215 -14.26 -11.96 35.62
CA CYS A 215 -13.77 -11.46 34.33
C CYS A 215 -13.10 -12.55 33.50
N ARG A 216 -12.28 -13.42 34.11
CA ARG A 216 -11.64 -14.56 33.44
C ARG A 216 -12.64 -15.59 32.96
N LEU A 217 -13.66 -15.87 33.78
CA LEU A 217 -14.73 -16.81 33.44
C LEU A 217 -15.55 -16.34 32.23
N LEU A 218 -15.96 -15.07 32.18
CA LEU A 218 -16.66 -14.54 31.01
C LEU A 218 -15.77 -14.47 29.77
N THR A 219 -14.51 -14.07 29.94
CA THR A 219 -13.52 -14.03 28.86
C THR A 219 -13.30 -15.40 28.22
N THR A 220 -13.27 -16.47 29.02
CA THR A 220 -13.14 -17.85 28.54
C THR A 220 -14.34 -18.28 27.69
N ARG A 221 -15.54 -17.73 27.97
CA ARG A 221 -16.77 -18.00 27.22
C ARG A 221 -16.95 -17.12 25.99
N ASP A 222 -16.23 -16.01 25.90
CA ASP A 222 -16.30 -15.03 24.80
C ASP A 222 -15.51 -15.50 23.57
N ALA A 223 -15.82 -16.70 23.07
CA ALA A 223 -15.12 -17.33 21.95
C ALA A 223 -15.32 -16.56 20.64
N ASP A 224 -16.49 -15.96 20.44
CA ASP A 224 -16.81 -15.13 19.29
C ASP A 224 -16.42 -13.66 19.48
N ARG A 225 -15.92 -13.29 20.67
CA ARG A 225 -15.44 -11.94 20.99
C ARG A 225 -16.50 -10.87 20.75
N ALA A 226 -17.72 -11.16 21.17
CA ALA A 226 -18.93 -10.36 20.95
C ALA A 226 -19.22 -10.01 19.47
N SER A 227 -18.77 -10.82 18.52
CA SER A 227 -19.04 -10.64 17.09
C SER A 227 -20.42 -11.17 16.67
N VAL A 228 -21.03 -12.05 17.48
CA VAL A 228 -22.39 -12.57 17.27
C VAL A 228 -23.25 -12.40 18.53
N VAL A 229 -24.57 -12.38 18.36
CA VAL A 229 -25.51 -12.35 19.49
C VAL A 229 -25.81 -13.79 19.93
N ASN A 230 -25.06 -14.31 20.89
CA ASN A 230 -25.20 -15.68 21.42
C ASN A 230 -25.57 -15.74 22.91
N LYS A 231 -25.72 -14.58 23.58
CA LYS A 231 -25.97 -14.45 25.03
C LYS A 231 -24.90 -15.13 25.92
N SER A 232 -23.69 -15.31 25.41
CA SER A 232 -22.57 -15.93 26.11
C SER A 232 -21.34 -15.03 26.05
N GLY A 233 -20.55 -15.00 27.13
CA GLY A 233 -19.36 -14.17 27.22
C GLY A 233 -19.70 -12.67 27.35
N TRP A 234 -18.91 -11.84 26.70
CA TRP A 234 -19.04 -10.39 26.80
C TRP A 234 -20.00 -9.82 25.77
N GLY A 235 -20.67 -8.71 26.11
CA GLY A 235 -21.38 -7.89 25.14
C GLY A 235 -20.44 -6.94 24.39
N ARG A 236 -20.91 -6.41 23.25
CA ARG A 236 -20.16 -5.46 22.39
C ARG A 236 -19.58 -4.26 23.14
N ASN A 237 -20.29 -3.75 24.14
CA ASN A 237 -19.86 -2.57 24.92
C ASN A 237 -18.92 -2.91 26.08
N SER A 238 -18.76 -4.19 26.42
CA SER A 238 -17.97 -4.67 27.55
C SER A 238 -16.79 -5.53 27.15
N THR A 239 -16.73 -6.06 25.92
CA THR A 239 -15.71 -7.04 25.49
C THR A 239 -14.28 -6.49 25.68
N VAL A 240 -13.96 -5.31 25.15
CA VAL A 240 -12.62 -4.72 25.27
C VAL A 240 -12.20 -4.56 26.74
N ARG A 241 -13.05 -3.94 27.58
CA ARG A 241 -12.74 -3.77 29.01
C ARG A 241 -12.64 -5.10 29.75
N GLY A 242 -13.54 -6.03 29.45
CA GLY A 242 -13.61 -7.34 30.07
C GLY A 242 -12.36 -8.19 29.81
N HIS A 243 -11.89 -8.23 28.57
CA HIS A 243 -10.64 -8.91 28.19
C HIS A 243 -9.42 -8.22 28.82
N VAL A 244 -9.38 -6.89 28.83
CA VAL A 244 -8.31 -6.13 29.53
C VAL A 244 -8.26 -6.53 31.00
N LEU A 245 -9.37 -6.42 31.73
CA LEU A 245 -9.45 -6.75 33.16
C LEU A 245 -9.09 -8.22 33.43
N ALA A 246 -9.53 -9.15 32.59
CA ALA A 246 -9.20 -10.57 32.72
C ALA A 246 -7.70 -10.85 32.53
N GLY A 247 -7.05 -10.10 31.63
CA GLY A 247 -5.63 -10.24 31.27
C GLY A 247 -4.66 -9.60 32.26
N LEU A 248 -5.12 -8.71 33.13
CA LEU A 248 -4.28 -8.12 34.19
C LEU A 248 -3.87 -9.19 35.23
N PRO A 249 -2.70 -9.05 35.88
CA PRO A 249 -2.25 -10.00 36.90
C PRO A 249 -3.07 -9.92 38.19
N VAL A 250 -3.53 -8.73 38.56
CA VAL A 250 -4.35 -8.44 39.75
C VAL A 250 -5.22 -7.22 39.47
N LEU A 251 -6.37 -7.13 40.16
CA LEU A 251 -7.24 -5.95 40.14
C LEU A 251 -7.13 -5.22 41.48
N ASP A 252 -6.88 -3.91 41.43
CA ASP A 252 -7.03 -3.03 42.60
C ASP A 252 -8.50 -2.59 42.77
N ALA A 253 -8.79 -1.77 43.77
CA ALA A 253 -10.14 -1.28 44.04
C ALA A 253 -10.74 -0.48 42.87
N VAL A 254 -9.92 0.29 42.13
CA VAL A 254 -10.38 1.09 40.99
C VAL A 254 -10.81 0.14 39.87
N LEU A 255 -9.94 -0.77 39.47
CA LEU A 255 -10.20 -1.75 38.42
C LEU A 255 -11.35 -2.70 38.79
N ALA A 256 -11.41 -3.13 40.06
CA ALA A 256 -12.49 -3.97 40.56
C ALA A 256 -13.86 -3.25 40.50
N SER A 257 -13.93 -1.93 40.72
CA SER A 257 -15.19 -1.19 40.57
C SER A 257 -15.73 -1.22 39.14
N HIS A 258 -14.85 -1.15 38.13
CA HIS A 258 -15.22 -1.30 36.72
C HIS A 258 -15.54 -2.75 36.36
N ALA A 259 -14.82 -3.72 36.94
CA ALA A 259 -15.12 -5.13 36.79
C ALA A 259 -16.51 -5.48 37.31
N LEU A 260 -16.87 -5.03 38.52
CA LEU A 260 -18.19 -5.23 39.11
C LEU A 260 -19.29 -4.63 38.24
N ARG A 261 -19.12 -3.39 37.76
CA ARG A 261 -20.06 -2.76 36.81
C ARG A 261 -20.29 -3.62 35.57
N ALA A 262 -19.22 -4.13 34.97
CA ALA A 262 -19.31 -4.97 33.78
C ALA A 262 -19.99 -6.32 34.10
N LEU A 263 -19.56 -6.99 35.17
CA LEU A 263 -20.09 -8.28 35.62
C LEU A 263 -21.57 -8.19 36.00
N ARG A 264 -22.03 -7.08 36.58
CA ARG A 264 -23.44 -6.87 36.93
C ARG A 264 -24.35 -6.94 35.70
N THR A 265 -23.89 -6.41 34.57
CA THR A 265 -24.61 -6.50 33.28
C THR A 265 -24.74 -7.95 32.79
N HIS A 266 -23.78 -8.80 33.16
CA HIS A 266 -23.67 -10.19 32.74
C HIS A 266 -23.97 -11.20 33.87
N ARG A 267 -24.59 -10.74 34.96
CA ARG A 267 -24.75 -11.52 36.20
C ARG A 267 -25.37 -12.90 36.00
N ARG A 268 -26.33 -13.01 35.08
CA ARG A 268 -27.02 -14.28 34.76
C ARG A 268 -26.10 -15.37 34.19
N GLN A 269 -24.93 -15.00 33.72
CA GLN A 269 -23.93 -15.94 33.24
C GLN A 269 -23.01 -16.44 34.36
N LEU A 270 -22.98 -15.80 35.53
CA LEU A 270 -22.05 -16.16 36.60
C LEU A 270 -22.58 -17.34 37.42
N PRO A 271 -21.71 -18.25 37.90
CA PRO A 271 -22.10 -19.25 38.90
C PRO A 271 -22.72 -18.57 40.13
N PRO A 272 -23.78 -19.15 40.75
CA PRO A 272 -24.47 -18.52 41.88
C PRO A 272 -23.54 -18.14 43.03
N GLU A 273 -22.61 -19.02 43.40
CA GLU A 273 -21.63 -18.77 44.47
C GLU A 273 -20.71 -17.57 44.16
N LEU A 274 -20.29 -17.46 42.90
CA LEU A 274 -19.46 -16.34 42.46
C LEU A 274 -20.26 -15.03 42.44
N ALA A 275 -21.51 -15.08 41.97
CA ALA A 275 -22.40 -13.92 42.00
C ALA A 275 -22.65 -13.44 43.45
N LEU A 276 -22.81 -14.36 44.40
CA LEU A 276 -22.96 -14.04 45.82
C LEU A 276 -21.71 -13.39 46.40
N ARG A 277 -20.51 -13.92 46.11
CA ARG A 277 -19.23 -13.31 46.53
C ARG A 277 -19.09 -11.88 45.98
N LEU A 278 -19.43 -11.68 44.72
CA LEU A 278 -19.31 -10.39 44.04
C LEU A 278 -20.29 -9.35 44.60
N PHE A 279 -21.57 -9.68 44.63
CA PHE A 279 -22.65 -8.70 44.84
C PHE A 279 -23.29 -8.77 46.23
N GLY A 280 -23.02 -9.83 46.99
CA GLY A 280 -23.70 -10.11 48.26
C GLY A 280 -25.12 -10.65 48.05
N HIS A 281 -25.87 -10.79 49.14
CA HIS A 281 -27.31 -11.08 49.06
C HIS A 281 -28.02 -9.80 48.64
N GLU A 282 -28.64 -9.79 47.46
CA GLU A 282 -29.57 -8.73 47.10
C GLU A 282 -30.98 -9.07 47.56
N LEU A 283 -31.85 -8.06 47.66
CA LEU A 283 -33.26 -8.24 48.06
C LEU A 283 -33.97 -9.41 47.34
N PRO A 284 -33.79 -9.63 46.02
CA PRO A 284 -34.39 -10.77 45.32
C PRO A 284 -33.83 -12.13 45.76
N ASP A 285 -32.55 -12.20 46.12
CA ASP A 285 -31.91 -13.44 46.59
C ASP A 285 -32.40 -13.76 48.01
N MET A 286 -32.51 -12.74 48.86
CA MET A 286 -33.09 -12.87 50.20
C MET A 286 -34.57 -13.29 50.14
N LEU A 287 -35.34 -12.77 49.18
CA LEU A 287 -36.74 -13.15 48.97
C LEU A 287 -36.89 -14.56 48.39
N ALA A 288 -35.96 -15.01 47.54
CA ALA A 288 -35.95 -16.37 47.01
C ALA A 288 -35.54 -17.40 48.08
N GLU A 289 -34.55 -17.09 48.93
CA GLU A 289 -34.19 -17.91 50.10
C GLU A 289 -35.32 -17.97 51.14
N ALA A 290 -36.05 -16.87 51.36
CA ALA A 290 -37.19 -16.85 52.28
C ALA A 290 -38.44 -17.60 51.74
N ALA A 291 -38.48 -17.91 50.45
CA ALA A 291 -39.58 -18.62 49.78
C ALA A 291 -39.30 -20.11 49.53
N ALA A 292 -38.08 -20.58 49.80
CA ALA A 292 -37.64 -21.97 49.70
C ALA A 292 -37.72 -22.67 51.06
#